data_AF-A0A8D8CD76-F1
#
_entry.id   AF-A0A8D8CD76-F1
#
_cell.length_a   1.000
_cell.length_b   1.000
_cell.length_c   1.000
_cell.angle_alpha   90.00
_cell.angle_beta   90.00
_cell.angle_gamma   90.00
#
_symmetry.space_group_name_H-M   'P 1'
#
loop_
_entity.id
_entity.type
_entity.pdbx_description
1 polymer ?
#
loop_
_entity_poly.entity_id
_entity_poly.type
_entity_poly.pdbx_seq_one_letter_code
_entity_poly.pdbx_strand_id
1 'polypeptide(L)'
;CLGGSAILSRKHSHLLAGVERADSLAWNPHKTLGAPLQCSIFLLKHKGLLHECNSANADYLFQQDKFYDVSYDTGDKSVQCGRKVDAFKIWLMFKARGDCGLAELVEKAFDCAEFFTGEIRKRDGFRLVLEQIQYTNVGFWYVPKKLRVPEEQQDDAWWAKIY
;
A
#
# COMPACT_ATOMS: atom_id res chain seq x y z
N CYS A 1 -3.10 -1.84 2.55
CA CYS A 1 -1.63 -1.64 2.74
C CYS A 1 -0.90 -1.02 1.54
N LEU A 2 -0.86 -1.68 0.36
CA LEU A 2 -0.14 -1.15 -0.83
C LEU A 2 -0.90 0.01 -1.49
N GLY A 3 -2.14 -0.24 -1.93
CA GLY A 3 -2.96 0.74 -2.64
C GLY A 3 -3.31 2.00 -1.85
N GLY A 4 -3.09 2.02 -0.53
CA GLY A 4 -3.40 3.19 0.33
C GLY A 4 -2.76 4.49 -0.15
N SER A 5 -1.58 4.42 -0.77
CA SER A 5 -0.91 5.60 -1.31
C SER A 5 -1.63 6.24 -2.51
N ALA A 6 -2.55 5.53 -3.18
CA ALA A 6 -3.30 6.11 -4.30
C ALA A 6 -4.13 7.33 -3.91
N ILE A 7 -4.52 7.45 -2.62
CA ILE A 7 -5.28 8.59 -2.09
C ILE A 7 -4.54 9.94 -2.28
N LEU A 8 -3.20 9.90 -2.42
CA LEU A 8 -2.39 11.09 -2.58
C LEU A 8 -2.41 11.63 -4.02
N SER A 9 -2.77 10.81 -5.02
CA SER A 9 -2.90 11.24 -6.41
C SER A 9 -4.35 11.57 -6.72
N ARG A 10 -4.64 12.77 -7.24
CA ARG A 10 -6.01 13.11 -7.69
C ARG A 10 -6.47 12.26 -8.86
N LYS A 11 -5.55 11.81 -9.72
CA LYS A 11 -5.84 10.93 -10.86
C LYS A 11 -6.29 9.55 -10.40
N HIS A 12 -5.70 9.03 -9.32
CA HIS A 12 -5.91 7.63 -8.88
C HIS A 12 -6.64 7.48 -7.53
N SER A 13 -6.98 8.56 -6.84
CA SER A 13 -7.66 8.51 -5.53
C SER A 13 -9.03 7.84 -5.58
N HIS A 14 -9.69 7.87 -6.75
CA HIS A 14 -10.96 7.17 -6.99
C HIS A 14 -10.87 5.65 -6.76
N LEU A 15 -9.68 5.05 -6.82
CA LEU A 15 -9.46 3.63 -6.51
C LEU A 15 -9.76 3.30 -5.04
N LEU A 16 -9.83 4.31 -4.16
CA LEU A 16 -10.23 4.19 -2.76
C LEU A 16 -11.61 4.80 -2.49
N ALA A 17 -12.45 5.01 -3.50
CA ALA A 17 -13.81 5.48 -3.28
C ALA A 17 -14.55 4.56 -2.29
N GLY A 18 -15.16 5.14 -1.25
CA GLY A 18 -15.82 4.40 -0.17
C GLY A 18 -14.94 4.13 1.05
N VAL A 19 -13.63 4.42 1.01
CA VAL A 19 -12.72 4.21 2.15
C VAL A 19 -13.13 5.00 3.39
N GLU A 20 -13.79 6.15 3.23
CA GLU A 20 -14.33 6.96 4.31
C GLU A 20 -15.42 6.27 5.14
N ARG A 21 -16.02 5.21 4.59
CA ARG A 21 -17.01 4.37 5.28
C ARG A 21 -16.36 3.27 6.13
N ALA A 22 -15.07 3.00 5.96
CA ALA A 22 -14.37 1.96 6.69
C ALA A 22 -14.19 2.32 8.17
N ASP A 23 -14.30 1.34 9.06
CA ASP A 23 -13.98 1.52 10.48
C ASP A 23 -12.48 1.61 10.73
N SER A 24 -11.68 0.96 9.89
CA SER A 24 -10.22 0.98 9.97
C SER A 24 -9.55 0.91 8.59
N LEU A 25 -8.32 1.42 8.50
CA LEU A 25 -7.49 1.37 7.30
C LEU A 25 -6.03 1.08 7.66
N ALA A 26 -5.44 0.08 7.01
CA ALA A 26 -4.01 -0.18 7.06
C ALA A 26 -3.31 0.33 5.79
N TRP A 27 -2.33 1.21 5.97
CA TRP A 27 -1.57 1.84 4.90
C TRP A 27 -0.06 1.78 5.16
N ASN A 28 0.71 1.39 4.14
CA ASN A 28 2.16 1.26 4.25
C ASN A 28 2.88 2.25 3.33
N PRO A 29 3.25 3.45 3.83
CA PRO A 29 4.11 4.38 3.11
C PRO A 29 5.45 3.79 2.63
N HIS A 30 5.97 2.75 3.30
CA HIS A 30 7.18 2.06 2.85
C HIS A 30 7.01 1.25 1.56
N LYS A 31 5.80 1.17 1.01
CA LYS A 31 5.54 0.54 -0.28
C LYS A 31 5.62 1.59 -1.38
N THR A 32 4.49 2.04 -1.93
CA THR A 32 4.47 2.93 -3.10
C THR A 32 5.21 4.25 -2.91
N LEU A 33 5.28 4.81 -1.69
CA LEU A 33 5.99 6.07 -1.45
C LEU A 33 7.50 5.91 -1.22
N GLY A 34 7.99 4.66 -1.12
CA GLY A 34 9.42 4.39 -0.93
C GLY A 34 9.98 4.84 0.42
N ALA A 35 9.16 5.02 1.46
CA ALA A 35 9.68 5.29 2.80
C ALA A 35 10.55 4.10 3.27
N PRO A 36 11.70 4.31 3.96
CA PRO A 36 12.51 3.21 4.45
C PRO A 36 11.75 2.27 5.38
N LEU A 37 11.96 0.95 5.24
CA LEU A 37 11.32 -0.07 6.07
C LEU A 37 11.67 0.08 7.57
N GLN A 38 10.75 -0.15 8.51
CA GLN A 38 9.30 -0.30 8.34
C GLN A 38 8.59 1.05 8.43
N CYS A 39 7.49 1.27 7.70
CA CYS A 39 6.65 2.46 7.89
C CYS A 39 5.19 2.10 7.59
N SER A 40 4.42 1.77 8.63
CA SER A 40 3.03 1.34 8.50
C SER A 40 2.15 2.18 9.42
N ILE A 41 0.97 2.52 8.93
CA ILE A 41 -0.02 3.35 9.59
C ILE A 41 -1.29 2.52 9.68
N PHE A 42 -1.83 2.43 10.89
CA PHE A 42 -3.16 1.89 11.14
C PHE A 42 -4.06 3.05 11.60
N LEU A 43 -5.09 3.33 10.83
CA LEU A 43 -6.06 4.38 11.08
C LEU A 43 -7.36 3.73 11.55
N LEU A 44 -8.00 4.34 12.55
CA LEU A 44 -9.29 3.92 13.08
C LEU A 44 -10.23 5.11 13.14
N LYS A 45 -11.49 4.87 12.78
CA LYS A 45 -12.57 5.85 12.85
C LYS A 45 -13.03 6.09 14.29
N HIS A 46 -13.02 5.04 15.10
CA HIS A 46 -13.50 5.06 16.49
C HIS A 46 -12.41 5.50 17.45
N LYS A 47 -12.57 6.67 18.06
CA LYS A 47 -11.66 7.18 19.10
C LYS A 47 -11.76 6.31 20.36
N GLY A 48 -10.67 6.19 21.12
CA GLY A 48 -10.64 5.43 22.38
C GLY A 48 -10.43 3.93 22.21
N LEU A 49 -10.95 3.33 21.13
CA LEU A 49 -10.97 1.87 20.95
C LEU A 49 -9.59 1.18 21.07
N LEU A 50 -8.52 1.80 20.58
CA LEU A 50 -7.16 1.24 20.73
C LEU A 50 -6.69 1.22 22.18
N HIS A 51 -7.06 2.23 22.96
CA HIS A 51 -6.70 2.30 24.36
C HIS A 51 -7.51 1.26 25.15
N GLU A 52 -8.83 1.22 24.95
CA GLU A 52 -9.70 0.24 25.61
C GLU A 52 -9.31 -1.21 25.32
N CYS A 53 -8.87 -1.48 24.08
CA CYS A 53 -8.48 -2.82 23.66
C CYS A 53 -7.10 -3.24 24.20
N ASN A 54 -6.13 -2.33 24.25
CA ASN A 54 -4.72 -2.68 24.49
C ASN A 54 -4.18 -2.23 25.85
N SER A 55 -4.90 -1.37 26.58
CA SER A 55 -4.36 -0.78 27.81
C SER A 55 -4.11 -1.84 28.87
N ALA A 56 -2.90 -1.81 29.43
CA ALA A 56 -2.53 -2.61 30.59
C ALA A 56 -2.50 -1.79 31.88
N ASN A 57 -2.66 -0.45 31.79
CA ASN A 57 -2.57 0.49 32.90
C ASN A 57 -1.34 0.24 33.80
N ALA A 58 -0.16 0.08 33.18
CA ALA A 58 1.06 -0.23 33.92
C ALA A 58 1.57 0.96 34.74
N ASP A 59 1.54 0.84 36.06
CA ASP A 59 1.90 1.91 37.02
C ASP A 59 3.31 2.51 36.82
N TYR A 60 4.23 1.73 36.26
CA TYR A 60 5.62 2.16 36.05
C TYR A 60 5.85 2.97 34.76
N LEU A 61 4.89 3.01 33.83
CA LEU A 61 4.99 3.73 32.55
C LEU A 61 4.00 4.88 32.40
N PHE A 62 2.78 4.68 32.88
CA PHE A 62 1.63 5.56 32.62
C PHE A 62 1.15 6.26 33.89
N GLN A 63 2.07 6.89 34.61
CA GLN A 63 1.76 7.69 35.78
C GLN A 63 0.84 8.86 35.40
N GLN A 64 -0.22 9.08 36.19
CA GLN A 64 -1.21 10.14 35.93
C GLN A 64 -0.84 11.48 36.57
N ASP A 65 0.19 11.53 37.41
CA ASP A 65 0.65 12.69 38.18
C ASP A 65 1.89 13.38 37.56
N LYS A 66 2.16 13.15 36.27
CA LYS A 66 3.25 13.82 35.54
C LYS A 66 2.99 15.33 35.44
N PHE A 67 4.07 16.10 35.33
CA PHE A 67 4.04 17.57 35.25
C PHE A 67 3.58 18.12 33.88
N TYR A 68 3.02 17.27 33.01
CA TYR A 68 2.54 17.62 31.67
C TYR A 68 1.23 16.86 31.37
N ASP A 69 0.54 17.22 30.29
CA ASP A 69 -0.68 16.54 29.86
C ASP A 69 -0.38 15.10 29.40
N VAL A 70 -0.77 14.12 30.22
CA VAL A 70 -0.53 12.70 29.98
C VAL A 70 -1.33 12.14 28.79
N SER A 71 -2.28 12.88 28.22
CA SER A 71 -3.01 12.44 27.03
C SER A 71 -2.13 12.28 25.77
N TYR A 72 -0.92 12.89 25.80
CA TYR A 72 0.12 12.71 24.79
C TYR A 72 0.89 11.39 24.92
N ASP A 73 0.79 10.69 26.06
CA ASP A 73 1.39 9.37 26.25
C ASP A 73 0.53 8.32 25.54
N THR A 74 0.98 7.88 24.37
CA THR A 74 0.19 6.99 23.48
C THR A 74 0.54 5.51 23.62
N GLY A 75 1.39 5.13 24.59
CA GLY A 75 1.89 3.77 24.74
C GLY A 75 0.79 2.73 24.98
N ASP A 76 -0.17 3.01 25.87
CA ASP A 76 -1.28 2.10 26.19
C ASP A 76 -2.30 1.90 25.05
N LYS A 77 -2.13 2.58 23.91
CA LYS A 77 -2.90 2.33 22.68
C LYS A 77 -2.29 1.20 21.84
N SER A 78 -1.09 0.75 22.18
CA SER A 78 -0.26 -0.15 21.37
C SER A 78 -0.08 -1.49 22.05
N VAL A 79 -0.07 -2.56 21.26
CA VAL A 79 0.32 -3.91 21.73
C VAL A 79 1.80 -4.01 22.08
N GLN A 80 2.63 -3.09 21.57
CA GLN A 80 4.06 -2.99 21.89
C GLN A 80 4.29 -2.01 23.05
N CYS A 81 5.23 -2.35 23.94
CA CYS A 81 5.75 -1.42 24.95
C CYS A 81 6.75 -0.43 24.32
N GLY A 82 7.99 -0.87 24.06
CA GLY A 82 8.98 -0.07 23.34
C GLY A 82 8.67 -0.02 21.84
N ARG A 83 8.77 1.16 21.23
CA ARG A 83 8.42 1.36 19.81
C ARG A 83 9.38 2.31 19.09
N LYS A 84 9.78 1.93 17.87
CA LYS A 84 10.67 2.72 17.01
C LYS A 84 9.98 3.99 16.50
N VAL A 85 10.75 5.07 16.35
CA VAL A 85 10.26 6.33 15.77
C VAL A 85 10.24 6.25 14.24
N ASP A 86 9.14 5.74 13.68
CA ASP A 86 8.92 5.72 12.23
C ASP A 86 8.16 6.94 11.71
N ALA A 87 7.58 7.77 12.59
CA ALA A 87 6.84 8.97 12.22
C ALA A 87 7.73 10.07 11.62
N PHE A 88 8.99 10.17 12.06
CA PHE A 88 9.88 11.25 11.61
C PHE A 88 10.23 11.17 10.12
N LYS A 89 10.54 9.97 9.61
CA LYS A 89 10.88 9.79 8.18
C LYS A 89 9.73 10.14 7.25
N ILE A 90 8.50 9.78 7.60
CA ILE A 90 7.33 10.14 6.78
C ILE A 90 7.06 11.64 6.90
N TRP A 91 7.13 12.22 8.09
CA TRP A 91 7.02 13.66 8.28
C TRP A 91 8.04 14.41 7.42
N LEU A 92 9.31 13.98 7.43
CA LEU A 92 10.37 14.61 6.65
C LEU A 92 10.12 14.47 5.13
N MET A 93 9.64 13.31 4.67
CA MET A 93 9.23 13.12 3.28
C MET A 93 8.11 14.09 2.87
N PHE A 94 7.09 14.26 3.70
CA PHE A 94 6.03 15.26 3.47
C PHE A 94 6.59 16.68 3.44
N LYS A 95 7.48 17.04 4.36
CA LYS A 95 8.09 18.38 4.40
C LYS A 95 8.99 18.65 3.18
N ALA A 96 9.73 17.65 2.70
CA ALA A 96 10.66 17.81 1.60
C ALA A 96 9.97 17.81 0.23
N ARG A 97 8.91 17.00 0.05
CA ARG A 97 8.24 16.81 -1.25
C ARG A 97 6.93 17.58 -1.39
N GLY A 98 6.26 17.89 -0.27
CA GLY A 98 4.89 18.37 -0.27
C GLY A 98 3.90 17.33 -0.83
N ASP A 99 2.62 17.71 -0.85
CA ASP A 99 1.57 16.83 -1.36
C ASP A 99 1.76 16.52 -2.85
N CYS A 100 2.11 17.53 -3.66
CA CYS A 100 2.35 17.38 -5.08
C CYS A 100 3.49 16.39 -5.36
N GLY A 101 4.63 16.52 -4.69
CA GLY A 101 5.77 15.63 -4.91
C GLY A 101 5.51 14.19 -4.45
N LEU A 102 4.62 13.97 -3.48
CA LEU A 102 4.18 12.63 -3.11
C LEU A 102 3.17 12.06 -4.11
N ALA A 103 2.26 12.89 -4.63
CA ALA A 103 1.34 12.51 -5.70
C ALA A 103 2.10 12.09 -6.97
N GLU A 104 3.12 12.85 -7.36
CA GLU A 104 3.99 12.55 -8.51
C GLU A 104 4.69 11.20 -8.38
N LEU A 105 5.14 10.81 -7.17
CA LEU A 105 5.73 9.49 -6.96
C LEU A 105 4.74 8.36 -7.25
N VAL A 106 3.48 8.53 -6.82
CA VAL A 106 2.42 7.57 -7.06
C VAL A 106 2.11 7.50 -8.55
N GLU A 107 1.86 8.64 -9.18
CA GLU A 107 1.52 8.75 -10.60
C GLU A 107 2.64 8.19 -11.48
N LYS A 108 3.91 8.46 -11.16
CA LYS A 108 5.05 7.91 -11.89
C LYS A 108 5.08 6.38 -11.83
N ALA A 109 4.71 5.78 -10.70
CA ALA A 109 4.64 4.33 -10.57
C ALA A 109 3.51 3.73 -11.44
N PHE A 110 2.37 4.42 -11.55
CA PHE A 110 1.31 4.05 -12.49
C PHE A 110 1.77 4.19 -13.95
N ASP A 111 2.38 5.32 -14.32
CA ASP A 111 2.86 5.55 -15.68
C ASP A 111 3.87 4.47 -16.11
N CYS A 112 4.78 4.06 -15.22
CA CYS A 112 5.71 2.96 -15.49
C CYS A 112 4.98 1.63 -15.71
N ALA A 113 3.94 1.33 -14.93
CA ALA A 113 3.16 0.11 -15.08
C ALA A 113 2.32 0.12 -16.38
N GLU A 114 1.71 1.26 -16.73
CA GLU A 114 0.98 1.45 -17.98
C GLU A 114 1.90 1.31 -19.19
N PHE A 115 3.07 1.96 -19.14
CA PHE A 115 4.10 1.84 -20.18
C PHE A 115 4.53 0.39 -20.37
N PHE A 116 4.90 -0.30 -19.28
CA PHE A 116 5.33 -1.70 -19.33
C PHE A 116 4.21 -2.60 -19.87
N THR A 117 2.96 -2.39 -19.45
CA THR A 117 1.79 -3.12 -19.97
C THR A 117 1.62 -2.90 -21.47
N GLY A 118 1.73 -1.67 -21.95
CA GLY A 118 1.69 -1.34 -23.38
C GLY A 118 2.81 -2.01 -24.17
N GLU A 119 4.00 -2.11 -23.59
CA GLU A 119 5.15 -2.78 -24.19
C GLU A 119 5.00 -4.31 -24.23
N ILE A 120 4.32 -4.91 -23.25
CA ILE A 120 3.97 -6.33 -23.25
C ILE A 120 2.98 -6.65 -24.37
N ARG A 121 1.94 -5.82 -24.58
CA ARG A 121 0.93 -6.05 -25.63
C ARG A 121 1.50 -6.08 -27.05
N LYS A 122 2.64 -5.42 -27.28
CA LYS A 122 3.28 -5.34 -28.60
C LYS A 122 4.20 -6.53 -28.91
N ARG A 123 4.38 -7.47 -27.98
CA ARG A 123 5.39 -8.53 -28.09
C ARG A 123 4.78 -9.92 -28.13
N ASP A 124 5.16 -10.69 -29.15
CA ASP A 124 4.76 -12.08 -29.29
C ASP A 124 5.24 -12.96 -28.14
N GLY A 125 4.32 -13.80 -27.69
CA GLY A 125 4.55 -14.74 -26.60
C GLY A 125 4.63 -14.08 -25.24
N PHE A 126 4.10 -12.87 -25.06
CA PHE A 126 3.65 -12.42 -23.76
C PHE A 126 2.13 -12.29 -23.78
N ARG A 127 1.47 -12.65 -22.68
CA ARG A 127 0.01 -12.55 -22.54
C ARG A 127 -0.32 -11.95 -21.19
N LEU A 128 -1.15 -10.92 -21.17
CA LEU A 128 -1.61 -10.34 -19.91
C LEU A 128 -2.56 -11.31 -19.20
N VAL A 129 -2.44 -11.40 -17.87
CA VAL A 129 -3.41 -12.13 -17.03
C VAL A 129 -4.73 -11.36 -16.98
N LEU A 130 -4.64 -10.04 -16.91
CA LEU A 130 -5.77 -9.12 -16.97
C LEU A 130 -5.48 -8.06 -18.03
N GLU A 131 -6.47 -7.80 -18.89
CA GLU A 131 -6.31 -6.81 -19.96
C GLU A 131 -6.06 -5.40 -19.43
N GLN A 132 -6.68 -5.01 -18.32
CA GLN A 132 -6.51 -3.71 -17.71
C GLN A 132 -5.91 -3.84 -16.31
N ILE A 133 -4.83 -3.11 -16.05
CA ILE A 133 -4.24 -3.03 -14.72
C ILE A 133 -5.06 -2.10 -13.83
N GLN A 134 -5.19 -2.46 -12.55
CA GLN A 134 -5.94 -1.69 -11.55
C GLN A 134 -5.03 -0.86 -10.64
N TYR A 135 -3.75 -1.22 -10.57
CA TYR A 135 -2.72 -0.53 -9.80
C TYR A 135 -1.39 -0.67 -10.57
N THR A 136 -0.26 -0.72 -9.87
CA THR A 136 1.07 -0.89 -10.47
C THR A 136 1.46 -2.35 -10.74
N ASN A 137 0.62 -3.30 -10.33
CA ASN A 137 0.86 -4.73 -10.54
C ASN A 137 0.51 -5.12 -11.97
N VAL A 138 1.48 -5.66 -12.70
CA VAL A 138 1.28 -6.18 -14.07
C VAL A 138 1.47 -7.69 -14.04
N GLY A 139 0.37 -8.44 -14.11
CA GLY A 139 0.39 -9.89 -14.22
C GLY A 139 0.40 -10.32 -15.68
N PHE A 140 1.37 -11.16 -16.08
CA PHE A 140 1.48 -11.68 -17.43
C PHE A 140 2.18 -13.03 -17.45
N TRP A 141 1.90 -13.83 -18.48
CA TRP A 141 2.67 -15.00 -18.83
C TRP A 141 3.68 -14.69 -19.93
N TYR A 142 4.81 -15.38 -19.88
CA TYR A 142 5.66 -15.58 -21.04
C TYR A 142 5.40 -16.97 -21.63
N VAL A 143 5.04 -17.01 -22.91
CA VAL A 143 4.82 -18.22 -23.70
C VAL A 143 6.11 -18.52 -24.50
N PRO A 144 6.87 -19.57 -24.12
CA PRO A 144 8.08 -19.97 -24.84
C PRO A 144 7.80 -20.30 -26.30
N LYS A 145 8.77 -20.08 -27.20
CA LYS A 145 8.60 -20.31 -28.64
C LYS A 145 8.02 -21.69 -29.00
N LYS A 146 8.39 -22.74 -28.26
CA LYS A 146 7.91 -24.12 -28.47
C LYS A 146 6.42 -24.33 -28.16
N LEU A 147 5.82 -23.43 -27.39
CA LEU A 147 4.41 -23.49 -26.99
C LEU A 147 3.56 -22.44 -27.71
N ARG A 148 4.14 -21.67 -28.65
CA ARG A 148 3.38 -20.67 -29.42
C ARG A 148 2.65 -21.38 -30.54
N VAL A 149 1.33 -21.49 -30.38
CA VAL A 149 0.41 -22.03 -31.39
C VAL A 149 -0.67 -20.99 -31.70
N PRO A 150 -1.31 -21.04 -32.88
CA PRO A 150 -2.45 -20.19 -33.21
C PRO A 150 -3.54 -20.27 -32.12
N GLU A 151 -4.30 -19.19 -31.94
CA GLU A 151 -5.31 -19.09 -30.87
C GLU A 151 -6.38 -20.20 -30.95
N GLU A 152 -6.70 -20.65 -32.16
CA GLU A 152 -7.60 -21.77 -32.45
C GLU A 152 -7.12 -23.13 -31.89
N GLN A 153 -5.81 -23.26 -31.61
CA GLN A 153 -5.18 -24.48 -31.09
C GLN A 153 -4.87 -24.40 -29.59
N GLN A 154 -5.30 -23.33 -28.92
CA GLN A 154 -5.10 -23.13 -27.48
C GLN A 154 -6.26 -23.75 -26.69
N ASP A 155 -6.34 -25.08 -26.72
CA ASP A 155 -7.32 -25.86 -25.98
C ASP A 155 -6.95 -26.00 -24.48
N ASP A 156 -7.80 -26.69 -23.72
CA ASP A 156 -7.57 -26.93 -22.29
C ASP A 156 -6.26 -27.67 -22.01
N ALA A 157 -5.84 -28.57 -22.91
CA ALA A 157 -4.60 -29.31 -22.78
C ALA A 157 -3.36 -28.43 -23.02
N TRP A 158 -3.47 -27.42 -23.88
CA TRP A 158 -2.46 -26.38 -24.05
C TRP A 158 -2.39 -25.48 -22.82
N TRP A 159 -3.53 -25.03 -22.29
CA TRP A 159 -3.58 -24.22 -21.08
C TRP A 159 -2.99 -24.96 -19.87
N ALA A 160 -3.24 -26.25 -19.72
CA ALA A 160 -2.66 -27.08 -18.67
C ALA A 160 -1.12 -27.25 -18.78
N LYS A 161 -0.50 -26.89 -19.91
CA LYS A 161 0.97 -26.84 -20.05
C LYS A 161 1.56 -25.47 -19.69
N ILE A 162 0.73 -24.44 -19.64
CA ILE A 162 1.12 -23.06 -19.29
C ILE A 162 0.78 -22.74 -17.82
N TYR A 163 -0.35 -23.27 -17.33
CA TYR A 163 -0.85 -23.14 -15.97
C TYR A 163 -0.30 -24.24 -15.05
#